data_AF-A0A822GC10-F1
#
_entry.id   AF-A0A822GC10-F1
#
_cell.length_a   1.000
_cell.length_b   1.000
_cell.length_c   1.000
_cell.angle_alpha   90.00
_cell.angle_beta   90.00
_cell.angle_gamma   90.00
#
_symmetry.space_group_name_H-M   'P 1'
#
loop_
_entity.id
_entity.type
_entity.pdbx_description
1 polymer ?
#
loop_
_entity_poly.entity_id
_entity_poly.type
_entity_poly.pdbx_seq_one_letter_code
_entity_poly.pdbx_strand_id
1 'polypeptide(L)'
;QTSLVSHNTILTLGHMAVALKDVQHTQPLILARFQQRLGDPPSPLDILIINQIGCMLISSLPQATYEEIIRLFTEIIINSTFPTNDNTNQSTTSSRQPIKYKQTSNAVINVLANVAANIQGTIELMNLLTSILELFVQLGLRAKDASEKSTKNALKVSNTAGSLGVLIPIIAVVMQRITVINDPSERVFRL
;
A
#
# COMPACT_ATOMS: atom_id res chain seq x y z
N GLN A 1 -14.66 -16.95 21.23
CA GLN A 1 -15.55 -15.77 21.33
C GLN A 1 -14.83 -14.44 21.08
N THR A 2 -13.63 -14.21 21.64
CA THR A 2 -12.85 -12.97 21.52
C THR A 2 -12.50 -12.54 20.08
N SER A 3 -12.34 -13.50 19.15
CA SER A 3 -12.01 -13.21 17.75
C SER A 3 -13.12 -12.48 16.98
N LEU A 4 -14.40 -12.78 17.25
CA LEU A 4 -15.53 -12.13 16.57
C LEU A 4 -15.70 -10.69 17.03
N VAL A 5 -15.49 -10.43 18.33
CA VAL A 5 -15.54 -9.07 18.89
C VAL A 5 -14.48 -8.20 18.22
N SER A 6 -13.22 -8.64 18.17
CA SER A 6 -12.14 -7.88 17.52
C SER A 6 -12.39 -7.66 16.02
N HIS A 7 -12.92 -8.68 15.32
CA HIS A 7 -13.28 -8.58 13.92
C HIS A 7 -14.35 -7.48 13.70
N ASN A 8 -15.43 -7.53 14.47
CA ASN A 8 -16.53 -6.57 14.38
C ASN A 8 -16.08 -5.16 14.79
N THR A 9 -15.20 -5.03 15.80
CA THR A 9 -14.61 -3.75 16.17
C THR A 9 -13.83 -3.14 15.02
N ILE A 10 -12.98 -3.92 14.32
CA ILE A 10 -12.19 -3.41 13.19
C ILE A 10 -13.12 -2.95 12.04
N LEU A 11 -14.12 -3.76 11.69
CA LEU A 11 -15.11 -3.39 10.67
C LEU A 11 -15.87 -2.11 11.05
N THR A 12 -16.33 -2.04 12.30
CA THR A 12 -17.09 -0.88 12.79
C THR A 12 -16.24 0.38 12.74
N LEU A 13 -14.98 0.31 13.20
CA LEU A 13 -14.05 1.44 13.13
C LEU A 13 -13.78 1.85 11.68
N GLY A 14 -13.59 0.90 10.77
CA GLY A 14 -13.37 1.21 9.34
C GLY A 14 -14.58 1.92 8.72
N HIS A 15 -15.80 1.43 8.98
CA HIS A 15 -17.02 2.09 8.52
C HIS A 15 -17.22 3.46 9.17
N MET A 16 -16.88 3.62 10.45
CA MET A 16 -16.93 4.93 11.12
C MET A 16 -15.96 5.92 10.47
N ALA A 17 -14.75 5.50 10.10
CA ALA A 17 -13.78 6.36 9.42
C ALA A 17 -14.30 6.88 8.07
N VAL A 18 -15.11 6.08 7.37
CA VAL A 18 -15.74 6.47 6.10
C VAL A 18 -16.99 7.33 6.33
N ALA A 19 -17.88 6.91 7.23
CA ALA A 19 -19.16 7.57 7.47
C ALA A 19 -19.02 8.92 8.17
N LEU A 20 -17.97 9.09 8.99
CA LEU A 20 -17.70 10.30 9.76
C LEU A 20 -16.50 11.08 9.20
N LYS A 21 -16.23 10.98 7.89
CA LYS A 21 -15.11 11.67 7.25
C LYS A 21 -15.12 13.19 7.42
N ASP A 22 -16.32 13.78 7.56
CA ASP A 22 -16.50 15.22 7.75
C ASP A 22 -16.33 15.65 9.22
N VAL A 23 -16.25 14.69 10.15
CA VAL A 23 -15.99 14.95 11.57
C VAL A 23 -14.48 15.01 11.79
N GLN A 24 -14.00 16.18 12.20
CA GLN A 24 -12.58 16.44 12.43
C GLN A 24 -11.92 15.34 13.29
N HIS A 25 -10.69 14.98 12.92
CA HIS A 25 -9.83 14.01 13.60
C HIS A 25 -10.30 12.55 13.61
N THR A 26 -11.50 12.21 13.13
CA THR A 26 -12.01 10.83 13.16
C THR A 26 -11.12 9.86 12.39
N GLN A 27 -10.82 10.18 11.12
CA GLN A 27 -9.97 9.35 10.27
C GLN A 27 -8.54 9.19 10.83
N PRO A 28 -7.81 10.27 11.23
CA PRO A 28 -6.51 10.13 11.88
C PRO A 28 -6.50 9.26 13.14
N LEU A 29 -7.50 9.41 14.03
CA LEU A 29 -7.57 8.63 15.27
C LEU A 29 -7.77 7.14 15.01
N ILE A 30 -8.63 6.81 14.04
CA ILE A 30 -8.89 5.42 13.65
C ILE A 30 -7.66 4.83 12.95
N LEU A 31 -6.99 5.60 12.08
CA LEU A 31 -5.74 5.17 11.44
C LEU A 31 -4.66 4.85 12.49
N ALA A 32 -4.45 5.73 13.47
CA ALA A 32 -3.50 5.50 14.55
C ALA A 32 -3.82 4.21 15.32
N ARG A 33 -5.11 3.93 15.57
CA ARG A 33 -5.52 2.70 16.24
C ARG A 33 -5.26 1.45 15.39
N PHE A 34 -5.49 1.53 14.09
CA PHE A 34 -5.17 0.46 13.16
C PHE A 34 -3.67 0.20 13.08
N GLN A 35 -2.84 1.24 12.98
CA GLN A 35 -1.37 1.13 12.96
C GLN A 35 -0.84 0.48 14.24
N GLN A 36 -1.35 0.87 15.41
CA GLN A 36 -0.97 0.26 16.69
C GLN A 36 -1.30 -1.23 16.76
N ARG A 37 -2.36 -1.68 16.09
CA ARG A 37 -2.78 -3.08 16.12
C ARG A 37 -2.09 -3.91 15.04
N LEU A 38 -1.72 -3.30 13.92
CA LEU A 38 -1.19 -3.97 12.76
C LEU A 38 0.13 -4.68 13.10
N GLY A 39 0.14 -6.00 13.00
CA GLY A 39 1.35 -6.79 13.24
C GLY A 39 1.74 -7.00 14.71
N ASP A 40 0.99 -6.45 15.68
CA ASP A 40 1.28 -6.58 17.11
C ASP A 40 0.08 -7.04 17.97
N PRO A 41 -0.04 -8.34 18.31
CA PRO A 41 0.69 -9.45 17.71
C PRO A 41 0.14 -9.75 16.29
N PRO A 42 0.96 -10.35 15.40
CA PRO A 42 0.58 -10.67 14.05
C PRO A 42 -0.64 -11.58 14.01
N SER A 43 -1.60 -11.26 13.13
CA SER A 43 -2.92 -11.87 13.15
C SER A 43 -3.56 -11.85 11.76
N PRO A 44 -4.46 -12.80 11.43
CA PRO A 44 -5.30 -12.68 10.23
C PRO A 44 -6.12 -11.38 10.17
N LEU A 45 -6.33 -10.72 11.32
CA LEU A 45 -6.95 -9.41 11.40
C LEU A 45 -6.13 -8.30 10.70
N ASP A 46 -4.84 -8.50 10.48
CA ASP A 46 -3.98 -7.53 9.77
C ASP A 46 -4.46 -7.29 8.34
N ILE A 47 -4.94 -8.35 7.66
CA ILE A 47 -5.57 -8.22 6.33
C ILE A 47 -6.84 -7.37 6.40
N LEU A 48 -7.66 -7.59 7.43
CA LEU A 48 -8.89 -6.84 7.62
C LEU A 48 -8.60 -5.37 7.88
N ILE A 49 -7.59 -5.08 8.72
CA ILE A 49 -7.12 -3.72 8.98
C ILE A 49 -6.67 -3.04 7.69
N ILE A 50 -5.83 -3.71 6.89
CA ILE A 50 -5.36 -3.20 5.60
C ILE A 50 -6.54 -2.90 4.66
N ASN A 51 -7.53 -3.79 4.60
CA ASN A 51 -8.75 -3.55 3.82
C ASN A 51 -9.53 -2.33 4.31
N GLN A 52 -9.69 -2.15 5.62
CA GLN A 52 -10.40 -0.99 6.17
C GLN A 52 -9.63 0.33 5.93
N ILE A 53 -8.31 0.33 6.03
CA ILE A 53 -7.47 1.47 5.62
C ILE A 53 -7.65 1.76 4.12
N GLY A 54 -7.78 0.72 3.29
CA GLY A 54 -8.12 0.85 1.88
C GLY A 54 -9.46 1.54 1.63
N CYS A 55 -10.49 1.19 2.39
CA CYS A 55 -11.79 1.86 2.32
C CYS A 55 -11.69 3.35 2.69
N MET A 56 -10.82 3.71 3.64
CA MET A 56 -10.56 5.11 3.99
C MET A 56 -9.99 5.89 2.79
N LEU A 57 -9.03 5.32 2.05
CA LEU A 57 -8.46 5.96 0.84
C LEU A 57 -9.52 6.29 -0.22
N ILE A 58 -10.55 5.44 -0.37
CA ILE A 58 -11.64 5.67 -1.34
C ILE A 58 -12.55 6.80 -0.89
N SER A 59 -12.69 7.03 0.41
CA SER A 59 -13.70 7.94 0.98
C SER A 59 -13.38 9.43 0.89
N SER A 60 -12.24 9.81 0.29
CA SER A 60 -11.59 11.12 0.40
C SER A 60 -11.05 11.37 1.81
N LEU A 61 -9.78 11.78 1.89
CA LEU A 61 -9.04 11.97 3.13
C LEU A 61 -8.36 13.35 3.14
N PRO A 62 -8.09 13.92 4.33
CA PRO A 62 -7.11 14.98 4.46
C PRO A 62 -5.75 14.53 3.90
N GLN A 63 -5.06 15.44 3.21
CA GLN A 63 -3.79 15.14 2.53
C GLN A 63 -2.76 14.45 3.43
N ALA A 64 -2.60 14.92 4.68
CA ALA A 64 -1.66 14.33 5.63
C ALA A 64 -1.98 12.85 5.95
N THR A 65 -3.26 12.49 6.08
CA THR A 65 -3.70 11.11 6.34
C THR A 65 -3.53 10.24 5.11
N TYR A 66 -3.78 10.79 3.91
CA TYR A 66 -3.51 10.09 2.66
C TYR A 66 -2.02 9.73 2.53
N GLU A 67 -1.13 10.72 2.71
CA GLU A 67 0.33 10.52 2.62
C GLU A 67 0.83 9.49 3.64
N GLU A 68 0.30 9.53 4.86
CA GLU A 68 0.64 8.57 5.91
C GLU A 68 0.26 7.13 5.53
N ILE A 69 -0.94 6.93 4.96
CA ILE A 69 -1.39 5.61 4.51
C ILE A 69 -0.54 5.11 3.34
N ILE A 70 -0.26 5.97 2.35
CA ILE A 70 0.59 5.62 1.21
C ILE A 70 1.99 5.23 1.67
N ARG A 71 2.55 5.97 2.64
CA ARG A 71 3.86 5.63 3.25
C ARG A 71 3.83 4.27 3.92
N LEU A 72 2.80 3.98 4.72
CA LEU A 72 2.62 2.68 5.38
C LEU A 72 2.56 1.53 4.36
N PHE A 73 1.75 1.68 3.32
CA PHE A 73 1.61 0.66 2.27
C PHE A 73 2.92 0.45 1.49
N THR A 74 3.62 1.54 1.20
CA THR A 74 4.94 1.53 0.56
C THR A 74 5.95 0.75 1.40
N GLU A 75 6.03 1.04 2.70
CA GLU A 75 6.92 0.35 3.63
C GLU A 75 6.62 -1.16 3.71
N ILE A 76 5.35 -1.55 3.80
CA ILE A 76 4.94 -2.96 3.82
C ILE A 76 5.40 -3.68 2.54
N ILE A 77 5.20 -3.09 1.37
CA ILE A 77 5.60 -3.68 0.09
C ILE A 77 7.12 -3.79 -0.01
N ILE A 78 7.85 -2.74 0.35
CA ILE A 78 9.32 -2.72 0.30
C ILE A 78 9.91 -3.77 1.25
N ASN A 79 9.47 -3.79 2.52
CA ASN A 79 9.99 -4.73 3.52
C ASN A 79 9.66 -6.19 3.18
N SER A 80 8.54 -6.42 2.49
CA SER A 80 8.21 -7.75 1.95
C SER A 80 9.09 -8.16 0.78
N THR A 81 9.50 -7.21 -0.06
CA THR A 81 10.25 -7.47 -1.31
C THR A 81 11.75 -7.56 -1.05
N PHE A 82 12.26 -6.68 -0.19
CA PHE A 82 13.66 -6.55 0.20
C PHE A 82 13.78 -6.69 1.73
N PRO A 83 13.61 -7.90 2.29
CA PRO A 83 13.78 -8.09 3.72
C PRO A 83 15.22 -7.72 4.12
N THR A 84 15.37 -6.76 5.03
CA THR A 84 16.67 -6.45 5.64
C THR A 84 17.14 -7.69 6.39
N ASN A 85 18.36 -8.15 6.09
CA ASN A 85 19.02 -9.20 6.85
C ASN A 85 19.50 -8.62 8.19
N ASP A 86 18.61 -8.22 9.08
CA ASP A 86 18.96 -7.93 10.47
C ASP A 86 19.18 -9.26 11.19
N ASN A 87 20.32 -9.87 10.89
CA ASN A 87 20.87 -11.06 11.53
C ASN A 87 22.24 -10.71 12.11
N THR A 88 22.26 -9.95 13.19
CA THR A 88 23.29 -10.11 14.22
C THR A 88 22.59 -10.38 15.55
N ASN A 89 22.54 -11.67 15.88
CA ASN A 89 22.31 -12.22 17.21
C ASN A 89 20.86 -12.23 17.72
N GLN A 90 20.03 -13.09 17.13
CA GLN A 90 19.06 -13.85 17.94
C GLN A 90 18.77 -15.19 17.28
N SER A 91 19.55 -16.19 17.72
CA SER A 91 19.25 -17.59 17.49
C SER A 91 17.91 -17.97 18.13
N THR A 92 17.22 -18.89 17.46
CA THR A 92 16.03 -19.65 17.88
C THR A 92 14.65 -19.02 17.58
N THR A 93 13.98 -19.59 16.57
CA THR A 93 12.52 -19.54 16.29
C THR A 93 11.92 -18.33 15.53
N SER A 94 12.38 -18.02 14.31
CA SER A 94 11.75 -16.93 13.54
C SER A 94 11.63 -17.15 12.02
N SER A 95 11.19 -18.34 11.59
CA SER A 95 10.62 -18.53 10.24
C SER A 95 9.33 -17.71 9.98
N ARG A 96 8.82 -17.02 11.02
CA ARG A 96 7.53 -16.33 11.05
C ARG A 96 7.56 -14.87 10.59
N GLN A 97 8.70 -14.18 10.64
CA GLN A 97 8.79 -12.78 10.21
C GLN A 97 8.64 -12.55 8.69
N PRO A 98 9.30 -13.33 7.81
CA PRO A 98 9.16 -13.11 6.35
C PRO A 98 7.77 -13.45 5.81
N ILE A 99 7.02 -14.35 6.48
CA ILE A 99 5.67 -14.74 6.07
C ILE A 99 4.65 -13.64 6.37
N LYS A 100 4.82 -12.89 7.47
CA LYS A 100 3.92 -11.78 7.86
C LYS A 100 3.89 -10.69 6.80
N TYR A 101 5.06 -10.15 6.44
CA TYR A 101 5.16 -9.08 5.45
C TYR A 101 4.69 -9.53 4.07
N LYS A 102 4.87 -10.80 3.72
CA LYS A 102 4.37 -11.37 2.45
C LYS A 102 2.85 -11.45 2.39
N GLN A 103 2.20 -11.83 3.49
CA GLN A 103 0.73 -11.89 3.52
C GLN A 103 0.12 -10.49 3.54
N THR A 104 0.71 -9.55 4.27
CA THR A 104 0.25 -8.16 4.31
C THR A 104 0.55 -7.42 3.01
N SER A 105 1.67 -7.68 2.32
CA SER A 105 1.97 -7.03 1.04
C SER A 105 0.99 -7.43 -0.06
N ASN A 106 0.62 -8.70 -0.13
CA ASN A 106 -0.45 -9.15 -1.05
C ASN A 106 -1.79 -8.46 -0.74
N ALA A 107 -2.13 -8.30 0.55
CA ALA A 107 -3.34 -7.57 0.95
C ALA A 107 -3.26 -6.10 0.51
N VAL A 108 -2.10 -5.44 0.68
CA VAL A 108 -1.88 -4.06 0.23
C VAL A 108 -2.03 -3.94 -1.29
N ILE A 109 -1.46 -4.86 -2.07
CA ILE A 109 -1.59 -4.86 -3.55
C ILE A 109 -3.07 -4.98 -3.96
N ASN A 110 -3.81 -5.91 -3.35
CA ASN A 110 -5.24 -6.07 -3.61
C ASN A 110 -6.04 -4.82 -3.23
N VAL A 111 -5.71 -4.19 -2.10
CA VAL A 111 -6.31 -2.93 -1.69
C VAL A 111 -6.01 -1.82 -2.69
N LEU A 112 -4.75 -1.66 -3.12
CA LEU A 112 -4.37 -0.64 -4.11
C LEU A 112 -5.10 -0.86 -5.44
N ALA A 113 -5.28 -2.10 -5.89
CA ALA A 113 -6.10 -2.42 -7.06
C ALA A 113 -7.56 -2.00 -6.87
N ASN A 114 -8.13 -2.27 -5.69
CA ASN A 114 -9.50 -1.87 -5.36
C ASN A 114 -9.64 -0.33 -5.26
N VAL A 115 -8.66 0.36 -4.67
CA VAL A 115 -8.62 1.83 -4.59
C VAL A 115 -8.50 2.41 -6.01
N ALA A 116 -7.62 1.88 -6.84
CA ALA A 116 -7.47 2.31 -8.23
C ALA A 116 -8.77 2.18 -9.04
N ALA A 117 -9.57 1.15 -8.78
CA ALA A 117 -10.85 0.96 -9.44
C ALA A 117 -11.96 1.90 -8.94
N ASN A 118 -11.92 2.30 -7.66
CA ASN A 118 -13.07 2.94 -6.98
C ASN A 118 -12.84 4.39 -6.52
N ILE A 119 -11.60 4.86 -6.41
CA ILE A 119 -11.31 6.25 -6.00
C ILE A 119 -11.96 7.23 -6.98
N GLN A 120 -12.54 8.31 -6.48
CA GLN A 120 -13.24 9.29 -7.32
C GLN A 120 -12.55 10.65 -7.22
N GLY A 121 -12.71 11.44 -8.29
CA GLY A 121 -12.10 12.76 -8.41
C GLY A 121 -10.76 12.70 -9.14
N THR A 122 -10.55 13.70 -10.00
CA THR A 122 -9.36 13.77 -10.86
C THR A 122 -8.09 13.99 -10.04
N ILE A 123 -8.18 14.80 -8.98
CA ILE A 123 -7.03 15.12 -8.12
C ILE A 123 -6.59 13.86 -7.37
N GLU A 124 -7.54 13.12 -6.81
CA GLU A 124 -7.33 11.90 -6.06
C GLU A 124 -6.76 10.78 -6.95
N LEU A 125 -7.26 10.66 -8.19
CA LEU A 125 -6.69 9.76 -9.20
C LEU A 125 -5.24 10.12 -9.55
N MET A 126 -4.94 11.41 -9.73
CA MET A 126 -3.59 11.88 -10.03
C MET A 126 -2.62 11.68 -8.85
N ASN A 127 -3.09 11.91 -7.62
CA ASN A 127 -2.34 11.65 -6.40
C ASN A 127 -2.02 10.15 -6.29
N LEU A 128 -3.00 9.29 -6.51
CA LEU A 128 -2.81 7.84 -6.50
C LEU A 128 -1.84 7.38 -7.58
N LEU A 129 -1.96 7.91 -8.81
CA LEU A 129 -1.03 7.60 -9.90
C LEU A 129 0.40 7.98 -9.51
N THR A 130 0.58 9.18 -8.97
CA THR A 130 1.89 9.67 -8.52
C THR A 130 2.49 8.76 -7.45
N SER A 131 1.70 8.40 -6.44
CA SER A 131 2.12 7.50 -5.37
C SER A 131 2.51 6.10 -5.88
N ILE A 132 1.75 5.52 -6.80
CA ILE A 132 2.05 4.19 -7.36
C ILE A 132 3.30 4.24 -8.25
N LEU A 133 3.47 5.31 -9.04
CA LEU A 133 4.67 5.50 -9.86
C LEU A 133 5.92 5.69 -8.99
N GLU A 134 5.81 6.46 -7.90
CA GLU A 134 6.89 6.63 -6.94
C GLU A 134 7.27 5.28 -6.31
N LEU A 135 6.28 4.50 -5.86
CA LEU A 135 6.49 3.15 -5.36
C LEU A 135 7.18 2.26 -6.40
N PHE A 136 6.74 2.30 -7.66
CA PHE A 136 7.34 1.54 -8.76
C PHE A 136 8.82 1.90 -8.97
N VAL A 137 9.13 3.19 -9.03
CA VAL A 137 10.52 3.67 -9.17
C VAL A 137 11.36 3.26 -7.96
N GLN A 138 10.81 3.41 -6.75
CA GLN A 138 11.46 3.00 -5.51
C GLN A 138 11.78 1.51 -5.46
N LEU A 139 10.87 0.63 -5.92
CA LEU A 139 11.17 -0.79 -6.06
C LEU A 139 12.27 -1.02 -7.11
N GLY A 140 12.21 -0.32 -8.24
CA GLY A 140 13.18 -0.44 -9.33
C GLY A 140 14.60 -0.03 -8.93
N LEU A 141 14.74 1.07 -8.20
CA LEU A 141 16.04 1.53 -7.67
C LEU A 141 16.61 0.53 -6.68
N ARG A 142 15.83 0.06 -5.70
CA ARG A 142 16.27 -0.96 -4.74
C ARG A 142 16.61 -2.29 -5.42
N ALA A 143 15.90 -2.67 -6.47
CA ALA A 143 16.19 -3.84 -7.29
C ALA A 143 17.57 -3.72 -7.96
N LYS A 144 17.81 -2.58 -8.59
CA LYS A 144 19.09 -2.26 -9.25
C LYS A 144 20.23 -2.30 -8.24
N ASP A 145 20.10 -1.62 -7.10
CA ASP A 145 21.11 -1.60 -6.04
C ASP A 145 21.42 -3.01 -5.50
N ALA A 146 20.38 -3.85 -5.33
CA ALA A 146 20.54 -5.23 -4.90
C ALA A 146 21.23 -6.11 -5.95
N SER A 147 20.96 -5.84 -7.24
CA SER A 147 21.60 -6.54 -8.36
C SER A 147 23.07 -6.18 -8.52
N GLU A 148 23.43 -4.90 -8.41
CA GLU A 148 24.82 -4.43 -8.53
C GLU A 148 25.71 -4.99 -7.40
N LYS A 149 25.15 -5.15 -6.20
CA LYS A 149 25.85 -5.75 -5.04
C LYS A 149 25.94 -7.27 -5.09
N SER A 150 25.16 -7.95 -5.95
CA SER A 150 25.05 -9.41 -5.97
C SER A 150 25.42 -10.00 -7.32
N THR A 151 26.72 -10.22 -7.57
CA THR A 151 27.24 -10.82 -8.82
C THR A 151 26.83 -12.29 -9.02
N LYS A 152 26.00 -12.91 -8.17
CA LYS A 152 25.78 -14.38 -8.18
C LYS A 152 24.34 -14.90 -8.02
N ASN A 153 23.29 -14.08 -7.85
CA ASN A 153 21.97 -14.62 -7.48
C ASN A 153 20.82 -14.23 -8.44
N ALA A 154 20.70 -14.92 -9.57
CA ALA A 154 19.60 -14.79 -10.54
C ALA A 154 18.19 -15.00 -9.93
N LEU A 155 18.07 -15.80 -8.86
CA LEU A 155 16.80 -16.09 -8.19
C LEU A 155 16.20 -14.88 -7.43
N LYS A 156 17.03 -13.97 -6.91
CA LYS A 156 16.55 -12.74 -6.25
C LYS A 156 16.02 -11.71 -7.25
N VAL A 157 16.57 -11.70 -8.47
CA VAL A 157 16.15 -10.81 -9.56
C VAL A 157 14.73 -11.16 -10.05
N SER A 158 14.40 -12.46 -10.13
CA SER A 158 13.08 -12.96 -10.54
C SER A 158 11.95 -12.51 -9.60
N ASN A 159 12.16 -12.60 -8.29
CA ASN A 159 11.15 -12.19 -7.29
C ASN A 159 10.89 -10.67 -7.31
N THR A 160 11.90 -9.89 -7.68
CA THR A 160 11.82 -8.43 -7.76
C THR A 160 11.12 -7.97 -9.04
N ALA A 161 11.40 -8.61 -10.18
CA ALA A 161 10.68 -8.37 -11.42
C ALA A 161 9.19 -8.69 -11.30
N GLY A 162 8.85 -9.78 -10.61
CA GLY A 162 7.46 -10.10 -10.27
C GLY A 162 6.80 -9.04 -9.37
N SER A 163 7.54 -8.50 -8.39
CA SER A 163 7.04 -7.47 -7.46
C SER A 163 6.85 -6.09 -8.13
N LEU A 164 7.63 -5.77 -9.17
CA LEU A 164 7.37 -4.60 -10.01
C LEU A 164 6.18 -4.83 -10.95
N GLY A 165 6.10 -6.04 -11.53
CA GLY A 165 5.05 -6.42 -12.47
C GLY A 165 3.64 -6.34 -11.89
N VAL A 166 3.46 -6.58 -10.58
CA VAL A 166 2.14 -6.48 -9.93
C VAL A 166 1.57 -5.06 -9.86
N LEU A 167 2.42 -4.02 -9.97
CA LEU A 167 1.94 -2.64 -9.97
C LEU A 167 1.46 -2.19 -11.36
N ILE A 168 1.92 -2.84 -12.44
CA ILE A 168 1.57 -2.46 -13.83
C ILE A 168 0.05 -2.50 -14.06
N PRO A 169 -0.70 -3.55 -13.67
CA PRO A 169 -2.15 -3.56 -13.82
C PRO A 169 -2.84 -2.43 -13.05
N ILE A 170 -2.34 -2.08 -11.86
CA ILE A 170 -2.90 -1.02 -11.03
C ILE A 170 -2.69 0.34 -11.70
N ILE A 171 -1.48 0.60 -12.19
CA ILE A 171 -1.15 1.80 -12.98
C ILE A 171 -2.08 1.91 -14.19
N ALA A 172 -2.26 0.82 -14.93
CA ALA A 172 -3.12 0.79 -16.10
C ALA A 172 -4.57 1.17 -15.77
N VAL A 173 -5.13 0.65 -14.67
CA VAL A 173 -6.48 1.00 -14.20
C VAL A 173 -6.58 2.49 -13.86
N VAL A 174 -5.61 3.04 -13.12
CA VAL A 174 -5.63 4.48 -12.78
C VAL A 174 -5.53 5.34 -14.05
N MET A 175 -4.62 5.00 -14.96
CA MET A 175 -4.41 5.72 -16.22
C MET A 175 -5.64 5.70 -17.14
N GLN A 176 -6.37 4.57 -17.21
CA GLN A 176 -7.61 4.49 -18.00
C GLN A 176 -8.71 5.41 -17.46
N ARG A 177 -8.68 5.72 -16.16
CA ARG A 177 -9.71 6.53 -15.48
C ARG A 177 -9.40 8.01 -15.46
N ILE A 178 -8.13 8.39 -15.60
CA ILE A 178 -7.74 9.78 -15.85
C ILE A 178 -8.16 10.09 -17.27
N THR A 179 -9.10 11.01 -17.45
CA THR A 179 -9.56 11.45 -18.77
C THR A 179 -8.35 11.70 -19.66
N VAL A 180 -8.21 10.93 -20.73
CA VAL A 180 -7.21 11.20 -21.78
C VAL A 180 -7.42 12.65 -22.21
N ILE A 181 -6.33 13.41 -22.33
CA ILE A 181 -6.38 14.79 -22.81
C ILE A 181 -6.91 14.74 -24.25
N ASN A 182 -8.22 14.85 -24.40
CA ASN A 182 -8.90 14.84 -25.70
C ASN A 182 -8.83 16.21 -26.38
N ASP A 183 -8.52 17.26 -25.61
CA ASP A 183 -8.35 18.63 -26.11
C ASP A 183 -7.05 19.22 -25.56
N PRO A 184 -5.90 18.93 -26.20
CA PRO A 184 -4.62 19.48 -25.77
C PRO A 184 -4.64 21.00 -25.96
N SER A 185 -4.42 21.75 -24.87
CA SER A 185 -4.29 23.21 -24.93
C SER A 185 -3.31 23.63 -26.04
N GLU A 186 -3.52 24.78 -26.70
CA GLU A 186 -2.67 25.30 -27.80
C GLU A 186 -1.16 25.26 -27.50
N ARG A 187 -0.78 25.26 -26.21
CA ARG A 187 0.60 25.19 -25.75
C ARG A 187 1.27 23.83 -26.00
N VAL A 188 0.51 22.74 -26.07
CA VAL A 188 1.01 21.38 -26.38
C VAL A 188 1.16 21.20 -27.89
N PHE A 189 0.35 21.87 -28.72
CA PHE A 189 0.53 21.90 -30.18
C PHE A 189 1.78 22.66 -30.64
N ARG A 190 2.44 23.41 -29.75
CA ARG A 190 3.62 24.23 -30.05
C ARG A 190 4.92 23.68 -29.44
N LEU A 191 4.90 22.47 -28.87
CA LEU A 191 6.09 21.73 -28.41
C LEU A 191 6.52 20.72 -29.48
#